data_AF-T0YDW9-F1
#
_entry.id   AF-T0YDW9-F1
#
_cell.length_a   1.000
_cell.length_b   1.000
_cell.length_c   1.000
_cell.angle_alpha   90.00
_cell.angle_beta   90.00
_cell.angle_gamma   90.00
#
_symmetry.space_group_name_H-M   'P 1'
#
loop_
_entity.id
_entity.type
_entity.pdbx_description
1 polymer ?
#
loop_
_entity_poly.entity_id
_entity_poly.type
_entity_poly.pdbx_seq_one_letter_code
_entity_poly.pdbx_strand_id
1 'polypeptide(L)' 'MRTTVTIDDELFQRALEVADPGTDKADLFREAMKVFIRVQAGRRLAALGGKKPRMKPVPRRRPL' A
#
# COMPACT_ATOMS: atom_id res chain seq x y z
N MET A 1 18.28 11.58 -6.01
CA MET A 1 18.16 12.58 -4.92
C MET A 1 18.61 11.92 -3.64
N ARG A 2 19.46 12.55 -2.83
CA ARG A 2 19.89 12.02 -1.53
C ARG A 2 19.17 12.79 -0.43
N THR A 3 18.47 12.08 0.44
CA THR A 3 17.64 12.67 1.50
C THR A 3 17.87 11.89 2.79
N THR A 4 17.95 12.60 3.91
CA THR A 4 17.99 12.00 5.25
C THR A 4 16.61 12.17 5.88
N VAL A 5 16.06 11.09 6.42
CA VAL A 5 14.75 11.07 7.08
C VAL A 5 14.89 10.39 8.44
N THR A 6 14.19 10.93 9.44
CA THR A 6 14.09 10.33 10.77
C THR A 6 12.90 9.39 10.78
N ILE A 7 13.09 8.16 11.25
CA ILE A 7 12.07 7.13 11.38
C ILE A 7 12.15 6.52 12.77
N ASP A 8 11.00 6.05 13.26
CA ASP A 8 10.92 5.29 14.49
C ASP A 8 11.62 3.92 14.34
N ASP A 9 12.46 3.59 15.32
CA ASP A 9 13.28 2.38 15.26
C ASP A 9 12.43 1.10 15.34
N GLU A 10 11.38 1.07 16.16
CA GLU A 10 10.50 -0.09 16.25
C GLU A 10 9.76 -0.34 14.93
N LEU A 11 9.29 0.74 14.28
CA LEU A 11 8.67 0.66 12.97
C LEU A 11 9.65 0.11 11.92
N PHE A 12 10.89 0.58 11.94
CA PHE A 12 11.92 0.12 11.01
C PHE A 12 12.27 -1.36 11.22
N GLN A 13 12.38 -1.82 12.47
CA GLN A 13 12.64 -3.23 12.77
C GLN A 13 11.51 -4.14 12.30
N ARG A 14 10.25 -3.78 12.58
CA ARG A 14 9.10 -4.55 12.10
C ARG A 14 9.05 -4.66 10.58
N ALA A 15 9.46 -3.59 9.87
CA ALA A 15 9.54 -3.62 8.43
C ALA A 15 10.65 -4.57 7.93
N LEU A 16 11.77 -4.69 8.64
CA LEU A 16 12.84 -5.63 8.32
C LEU A 16 12.46 -7.08 8.62
N GLU A 17 11.70 -7.35 9.68
CA GLU A 17 11.25 -8.71 10.03
C GLU A 17 10.40 -9.36 8.92
N VAL A 18 9.69 -8.54 8.14
CA VAL A 18 8.81 -8.99 7.05
C VAL A 18 9.40 -8.76 5.66
N ALA A 19 10.55 -8.09 5.56
CA ALA A 19 11.20 -7.82 4.29
C ALA A 19 11.88 -9.08 3.73
N ASP A 20 12.03 -9.14 2.41
CA ASP A 20 12.75 -10.24 1.78
C ASP A 20 14.23 -10.25 2.24
N PRO A 21 14.84 -11.44 2.38
CA PRO A 21 16.25 -11.56 2.73
C PRO A 21 17.13 -10.75 1.77
N GLY A 22 17.99 -9.89 2.31
CA GLY A 22 18.89 -9.06 1.51
C GLY A 22 18.29 -7.75 0.99
N THR A 23 17.07 -7.40 1.41
CA THR A 23 16.50 -6.07 1.11
C THR A 23 17.36 -4.97 1.72
N ASP A 24 17.85 -4.06 0.88
CA ASP A 24 18.60 -2.91 1.35
C ASP A 24 17.66 -1.82 1.92
N LYS A 25 18.20 -0.88 2.70
CA LYS A 25 17.39 0.19 3.30
C LYS A 25 16.70 1.06 2.24
N ALA A 26 17.40 1.39 1.16
CA ALA A 26 16.88 2.25 0.09
C ALA A 26 15.74 1.57 -0.69
N ASP A 27 15.81 0.26 -0.92
CA ASP A 27 14.78 -0.54 -1.55
C ASP A 27 13.53 -0.63 -0.67
N LEU A 28 13.72 -0.81 0.64
CA LEU A 28 12.62 -0.77 1.61
C LEU A 28 11.89 0.59 1.57
N PHE A 29 12.65 1.70 1.56
CA PHE A 29 12.07 3.04 1.44
C PHE A 29 11.37 3.25 0.08
N ARG A 30 11.93 2.72 -1.00
CA ARG A 30 11.34 2.82 -2.34
C ARG A 30 10.02 2.08 -2.42
N GLU A 31 9.93 0.89 -1.82
CA GLU A 31 8.68 0.12 -1.74
C GLU A 31 7.67 0.81 -0.84
N ALA A 32 8.08 1.34 0.32
CA ALA A 32 7.19 2.11 1.19
C ALA A 32 6.54 3.29 0.44
N MET A 33 7.31 4.01 -0.38
CA MET A 33 6.82 5.11 -1.22
C MET A 33 5.84 4.63 -2.30
N LYS A 34 6.14 3.51 -2.99
CA LYS A 34 5.22 2.92 -3.99
C LYS A 34 3.89 2.51 -3.35
N VAL A 35 3.94 1.87 -2.19
CA VAL A 35 2.76 1.45 -1.43
C VAL A 35 1.96 2.67 -0.99
N PHE A 36 2.61 3.71 -0.47
CA PHE A 36 1.94 4.96 -0.09
C PHE A 36 1.19 5.59 -1.27
N ILE A 37 1.84 5.71 -2.44
CA ILE A 37 1.21 6.23 -3.65
C ILE A 37 -0.01 5.39 -4.03
N ARG A 38 0.11 4.06 -4.02
CA ARG A 38 -0.99 3.14 -4.35
C ARG A 38 -2.18 3.33 -3.39
N VAL A 39 -1.94 3.43 -2.09
CA VAL A 39 -2.98 3.64 -1.07
C VAL A 39 -3.67 4.99 -1.27
N GLN A 40 -2.91 6.07 -1.47
CA GLN A 40 -3.48 7.40 -1.67
C GLN A 40 -4.26 7.51 -2.98
N ALA A 41 -3.76 6.89 -4.06
CA ALA A 41 -4.49 6.79 -5.33
C ALA A 41 -5.83 6.07 -5.13
N GLY A 42 -5.83 4.92 -4.42
CA GLY A 42 -7.05 4.19 -4.09
C GLY A 42 -8.04 5.02 -3.27
N ARG A 43 -7.57 5.74 -2.25
CA ARG A 43 -8.40 6.65 -1.43
C ARG A 43 -9.01 7.77 -2.27
N ARG A 44 -8.23 8.41 -3.15
CA ARG A 44 -8.72 9.46 -4.06
C ARG A 44 -9.77 8.90 -5.01
N LEU A 45 -9.54 7.74 -5.61
CA LEU A 45 -10.51 7.08 -6.48
C LEU A 45 -11.81 6.73 -5.75
N ALA A 46 -11.72 6.24 -4.51
CA ALA A 46 -12.90 5.96 -3.69
C ALA A 46 -13.68 7.25 -3.35
N ALA A 47 -12.95 8.32 -3.01
CA ALA A 47 -13.52 9.63 -2.65
C ALA A 47 -14.19 10.34 -3.84
N LEU A 48 -13.74 10.08 -5.08
CA LEU A 48 -14.39 10.55 -6.32
C LEU A 48 -15.76 9.89 -6.59
N GLY A 49 -16.31 9.20 -5.59
CA GLY A 49 -17.60 8.53 -5.67
C GLY A 49 -17.45 7.21 -6.39
N GLY A 50 -16.83 6.22 -5.73
CA GLY A 50 -16.79 4.84 -6.19
C GLY A 50 -18.11 4.50 -6.87
N LYS A 51 -18.07 4.32 -8.22
CA LYS A 51 -19.15 4.65 -9.17
C LYS A 51 -20.56 4.14 -8.88
N LYS A 52 -20.73 3.23 -7.91
CA LYS A 52 -22.01 2.62 -7.52
C LYS A 52 -22.02 2.27 -6.01
N PRO A 53 -22.24 3.22 -5.09
CA PRO A 53 -22.39 2.91 -3.66
C PRO A 53 -23.61 2.02 -3.36
N ARG A 54 -24.57 1.95 -4.28
CA ARG A 54 -25.74 1.04 -4.24
C ARG A 54 -25.63 -0.12 -5.24
N MET A 55 -24.42 -0.51 -5.65
CA MET A 55 -24.25 -1.63 -6.56
C MET A 55 -24.84 -2.90 -5.95
N LYS A 56 -25.71 -3.59 -6.69
CA LYS A 56 -26.22 -4.89 -6.26
C LYS A 56 -25.04 -5.85 -6.10
N PRO A 57 -25.01 -6.70 -5.05
CA PRO A 57 -23.95 -7.67 -4.85
C PRO A 57 -23.82 -8.58 -6.07
N VAL A 58 -22.60 -8.76 -6.57
CA VAL A 58 -22.31 -9.64 -7.71
C VAL A 58 -22.27 -11.09 -7.20
N PRO A 59 -23.06 -12.02 -7.76
CA PRO A 59 -23.06 -13.42 -7.33
C PRO A 59 -21.66 -14.02 -7.46
N ARG A 60 -21.17 -14.69 -6.40
CA ARG A 60 -19.85 -15.36 -6.41
C ARG A 60 -19.85 -16.68 -7.20
N ARG A 61 -21.02 -17.16 -7.63
CA ARG A 61 -21.19 -18.38 -8.42
C ARG A 61 -22.07 -18.08 -9.61
N ARG A 62 -21.73 -18.66 -10.77
CA ARG A 62 -22.56 -18.61 -11.97
C ARG A 62 -23.80 -19.47 -11.72
N PRO A 63 -25.02 -18.98 -11.98
CA PRO A 63 -26.19 -19.86 -11.94
C PRO A 63 -26.00 -20.95 -13.00
N LEU A 64 -26.35 -22.18 -12.63
CA LEU A 64 -26.46 -23.31 -13.55
C LEU A 64 -27.56 -23.03 -14.57
#